data_AF-H8Z1B5-F1
#
_entry.id   AF-H8Z1B5-F1
#
_cell.length_a   1.000
_cell.length_b   1.000
_cell.length_c   1.000
_cell.angle_alpha   90.00
_cell.angle_beta   90.00
_cell.angle_gamma   90.00
#
_symmetry.space_group_name_H-M   'P 1'
#
loop_
_entity.id
_entity.type
_entity.pdbx_description
1 polymer ?
#
loop_
_entity_poly.entity_id
_entity_poly.type
_entity_poly.pdbx_seq_one_letter_code
_entity_poly.pdbx_strand_id
1 'polypeptide(L)'
;MKALVTITILMMLLPDTAQSAKEYATFEAFYQESAGVSWVLAALAALIAGAFIYFSGGTASPLVISIGTWIGQTMGLSGIVATKAGLALLGAGSIASGGFGVIGGTAVLTAALTFSTELIFDYSLSSAVNEYQYNKLQEHSQQMPTLPLPLNGSGPSQYRKALRLLDEIDDDLPIFSPYNKVIINDATELLRMLPYKSKKSGKTTYPLLILTPVTAVRFLGRESSSPERLIKTISLLSLLEFVSNDYVEAKEYANAAIKMARKSEIRRTLPAFIYATSVLYDENPHFIKNHKNFFNYAILAEPDNPLIPLLFSLYLDRLLLRIDDGTLDERSLFKVFETMRDPSVRDFQIPNYTIMLSRYLMRLKLEQQKIASLSTSMNSTIKNSKRTLEVLEDSLKSYEILLKDGDIVLKELLATKYLWTDDEAFSEAWNMGDLMINYVVDKRRLNDLVENLRTFQNQSRR
;
A
#
# COMPACT_ATOMS: atom_id res chain seq x y z
N MET A 1 -23.65 32.75 34.07
CA MET A 1 -22.87 31.50 34.12
C MET A 1 -23.62 30.32 33.52
N LYS A 2 -24.82 29.94 34.01
CA LYS A 2 -25.62 28.83 33.43
C LYS A 2 -25.94 29.01 31.94
N ALA A 3 -26.39 30.19 31.50
CA ALA A 3 -26.68 30.46 30.09
C ALA A 3 -25.43 30.39 29.17
N LEU A 4 -24.25 30.72 29.68
CA LEU A 4 -23.00 30.65 28.92
C LEU A 4 -22.61 29.19 28.67
N VAL A 5 -22.71 28.35 29.71
CA VAL A 5 -22.47 26.90 29.62
C VAL A 5 -23.47 26.21 28.68
N THR A 6 -24.75 26.60 28.72
CA THR A 6 -25.77 26.04 27.81
C THR A 6 -25.51 26.44 26.35
N ILE A 7 -25.04 27.66 26.08
CA ILE A 7 -24.69 28.11 24.72
C ILE A 7 -23.43 27.38 24.21
N THR A 8 -22.43 27.17 25.07
CA THR A 8 -21.22 26.41 24.68
C THR A 8 -21.54 24.93 24.40
N ILE A 9 -22.39 24.30 25.22
CA ILE A 9 -22.86 22.94 24.99
C ILE A 9 -23.72 22.87 23.71
N LEU A 10 -24.58 23.87 23.48
CA LEU A 10 -25.38 23.93 22.25
C LEU A 10 -24.51 24.15 21.00
N MET A 11 -23.46 24.96 21.09
CA MET A 11 -22.48 25.14 19.99
C MET A 11 -21.62 23.89 19.76
N MET A 12 -21.35 23.09 20.79
CA MET A 12 -20.68 21.78 20.64
C MET A 12 -21.62 20.69 20.11
N LEU A 13 -22.94 20.85 20.28
CA LEU A 13 -23.97 19.91 19.81
C LEU A 13 -24.60 20.31 18.47
N LEU A 14 -24.28 21.50 17.94
CA LEU A 14 -24.57 21.81 16.55
C LEU A 14 -23.58 21.00 15.71
N PRO A 15 -24.02 19.93 15.01
CA PRO A 15 -23.15 19.28 14.05
C PRO A 15 -22.62 20.35 13.11
N ASP A 16 -21.34 20.26 12.75
CA ASP A 16 -20.66 21.18 11.84
C ASP A 16 -21.25 21.01 10.42
N THR A 17 -22.51 21.42 10.26
CA THR A 17 -23.35 21.22 9.08
C THR A 17 -22.84 22.03 7.90
N ALA A 18 -21.91 22.96 8.14
CA ALA A 18 -21.21 23.71 7.12
C ALA A 18 -20.03 22.94 6.49
N GLN A 19 -19.48 21.90 7.14
CA GLN A 19 -18.34 21.13 6.61
C GLN A 19 -18.72 19.83 5.89
N SER A 20 -19.94 19.32 6.08
CA SER A 20 -20.47 18.15 5.35
C SER A 20 -20.48 18.29 3.82
N ALA A 21 -20.30 19.50 3.28
CA ALA A 21 -20.49 19.82 1.87
C ALA A 21 -19.24 19.70 0.96
N LYS A 22 -18.07 19.21 1.42
CA LYS A 22 -16.85 19.18 0.57
C LYS A 22 -16.07 17.86 0.49
N GLU A 23 -16.59 16.80 1.10
CA GLU A 23 -15.92 15.49 1.18
C GLU A 23 -16.64 14.48 0.27
N TYR A 24 -16.32 14.53 -1.02
CA TYR A 24 -16.89 13.62 -2.02
C TYR A 24 -15.86 12.68 -2.66
N ALA A 25 -14.57 12.95 -2.45
CA ALA A 25 -13.46 12.16 -2.96
C ALA A 25 -12.33 12.02 -1.92
N THR A 26 -12.69 11.98 -0.65
CA THR A 26 -11.75 11.78 0.47
C THR A 26 -11.86 10.36 1.04
N PHE A 27 -10.90 9.96 1.86
CA PHE A 27 -11.02 8.70 2.59
C PHE A 27 -12.18 8.77 3.58
N GLU A 28 -12.30 9.88 4.30
CA GLU A 28 -13.44 10.19 5.17
C GLU A 28 -14.79 9.98 4.47
N ALA A 29 -14.95 10.50 3.24
CA ALA A 29 -16.17 10.38 2.45
C ALA A 29 -16.57 8.94 2.09
N PHE A 30 -15.62 8.02 2.09
CA PHE A 30 -15.78 6.62 1.69
C PHE A 30 -15.84 5.67 2.90
N TYR A 31 -15.20 6.02 4.01
CA TYR A 31 -15.01 5.11 5.14
C TYR A 31 -15.65 5.58 6.46
N GLN A 32 -16.04 6.86 6.61
CA GLN A 32 -16.83 7.28 7.77
C GLN A 32 -18.33 7.10 7.49
N GLU A 33 -19.07 6.52 8.43
CA GLU A 33 -20.53 6.34 8.31
C GLU A 33 -21.28 7.69 8.42
N SER A 34 -22.31 7.88 7.58
CA SER A 34 -23.00 9.16 7.42
C SER A 34 -23.96 9.55 8.56
N ALA A 35 -23.95 8.86 9.70
CA ALA A 35 -24.88 9.13 10.80
C ALA A 35 -24.23 8.94 12.17
N GLY A 36 -23.44 9.93 12.61
CA GLY A 36 -23.27 10.34 14.01
C GLY A 36 -22.78 9.31 15.03
N VAL A 37 -22.51 8.07 14.64
CA VAL A 37 -21.97 7.09 15.55
C VAL A 37 -20.90 6.30 14.84
N SER A 38 -19.69 6.78 15.08
CA SER A 38 -18.43 6.15 14.81
C SER A 38 -18.31 4.80 15.54
N TRP A 39 -19.32 3.93 15.66
CA TRP A 39 -19.17 2.67 16.39
C TRP A 39 -18.16 1.74 15.74
N VAL A 40 -17.88 1.81 14.43
CA VAL A 40 -16.80 1.01 13.85
C VAL A 40 -15.43 1.53 14.30
N LEU A 41 -15.22 2.85 14.32
CA LEU A 41 -13.99 3.52 14.78
C LEU A 41 -13.88 3.59 16.32
N ALA A 42 -15.00 3.66 17.02
CA ALA A 42 -15.13 3.68 18.47
C ALA A 42 -15.23 2.28 19.05
N ALA A 43 -15.65 1.26 18.30
CA ALA A 43 -15.40 -0.15 18.62
C ALA A 43 -13.96 -0.50 18.27
N LEU A 44 -13.34 0.10 17.24
CA LEU A 44 -11.88 0.03 17.08
C LEU A 44 -11.19 0.62 18.32
N ALA A 45 -11.58 1.82 18.77
CA ALA A 45 -11.05 2.48 19.96
C ALA A 45 -11.44 1.80 21.29
N ALA A 46 -12.62 1.21 21.41
CA ALA A 46 -13.09 0.48 22.59
C ALA A 46 -12.62 -0.97 22.62
N LEU A 47 -12.28 -1.59 21.49
CA LEU A 47 -11.50 -2.83 21.41
C LEU A 47 -10.05 -2.54 21.79
N ILE A 48 -9.49 -1.41 21.34
CA ILE A 48 -8.18 -0.90 21.79
C ILE A 48 -8.17 -0.71 23.34
N ALA A 49 -9.27 -0.25 23.94
CA ALA A 49 -9.37 -0.05 25.39
C ALA A 49 -9.82 -1.29 26.20
N GLY A 50 -10.70 -2.15 25.66
CA GLY A 50 -11.28 -3.32 26.33
C GLY A 50 -10.40 -4.57 26.28
N ALA A 51 -9.62 -4.75 25.21
CA ALA A 51 -8.62 -5.81 25.11
C ALA A 51 -7.39 -5.56 26.01
N PHE A 52 -7.16 -4.30 26.39
CA PHE A 52 -6.13 -3.86 27.35
C PHE A 52 -6.31 -4.45 28.76
N ILE A 53 -7.53 -4.90 29.11
CA ILE A 53 -7.90 -5.34 30.46
C ILE A 53 -7.97 -6.88 30.59
N TYR A 54 -8.15 -7.62 29.49
CA TYR A 54 -8.52 -9.04 29.55
C TYR A 54 -7.38 -10.03 29.21
N PHE A 55 -6.32 -9.62 28.51
CA PHE A 55 -5.27 -10.54 27.98
C PHE A 55 -3.84 -10.17 28.39
N SER A 56 -3.61 -9.88 29.67
CA SER A 56 -2.28 -9.80 30.30
C SER A 56 -1.56 -11.17 30.41
N GLY A 57 -1.61 -11.98 29.33
CA GLY A 57 -1.15 -13.38 29.30
C GLY A 57 -0.30 -13.77 28.07
N GLY A 58 0.30 -12.81 27.36
CA GLY A 58 1.38 -13.02 26.38
C GLY A 58 0.93 -13.41 24.97
N THR A 59 0.94 -12.46 24.03
CA THR A 59 1.21 -12.56 22.58
C THR A 59 0.67 -11.32 21.84
N ALA A 60 1.54 -10.56 21.16
CA ALA A 60 1.31 -9.43 20.23
C ALA A 60 0.50 -8.21 20.72
N SER A 61 0.99 -6.99 20.43
CA SER A 61 0.43 -5.73 20.94
C SER A 61 -0.99 -5.53 20.42
N PRO A 62 -1.95 -5.05 21.23
CA PRO A 62 -3.34 -4.83 20.81
C PRO A 62 -3.47 -3.95 19.56
N LEU A 63 -2.56 -3.00 19.36
CA LEU A 63 -2.51 -2.17 18.14
C LEU A 63 -2.08 -3.00 16.93
N VAL A 64 -1.06 -3.83 17.10
CA VAL A 64 -0.47 -4.66 16.04
C VAL A 64 -1.44 -5.82 15.70
N ILE A 65 -2.10 -6.41 16.70
CA ILE A 65 -3.18 -7.40 16.53
C ILE A 65 -4.38 -6.81 15.82
N SER A 66 -4.83 -5.60 16.16
CA SER A 66 -6.03 -5.00 15.54
C SER A 66 -5.77 -4.61 14.09
N ILE A 67 -4.63 -3.97 13.79
CA ILE A 67 -4.22 -3.68 12.41
C ILE A 67 -3.97 -5.00 11.66
N GLY A 68 -3.35 -6.00 12.29
CA GLY A 68 -3.14 -7.32 11.69
C GLY A 68 -4.43 -8.11 11.47
N THR A 69 -5.42 -7.98 12.36
CA THR A 69 -6.74 -8.61 12.18
C THR A 69 -7.48 -7.95 11.04
N TRP A 70 -7.49 -6.62 11.01
CA TRP A 70 -8.15 -5.87 9.96
C TRP A 70 -7.48 -6.08 8.59
N ILE A 71 -6.15 -6.10 8.52
CA ILE A 71 -5.42 -6.47 7.29
C ILE A 71 -5.70 -7.92 6.91
N GLY A 72 -5.78 -8.85 7.86
CA GLY A 72 -6.19 -10.21 7.55
C GLY A 72 -7.62 -10.32 7.03
N GLN A 73 -8.52 -9.48 7.55
CA GLN A 73 -9.89 -9.37 7.07
C GLN A 73 -9.94 -8.78 5.66
N THR A 74 -9.08 -7.82 5.31
CA THR A 74 -8.98 -7.37 3.91
C THR A 74 -8.42 -8.44 2.97
N MET A 75 -7.79 -9.49 3.50
CA MET A 75 -7.41 -10.71 2.78
C MET A 75 -8.52 -11.77 2.74
N GLY A 76 -9.72 -11.47 3.27
CA GLY A 76 -10.86 -12.40 3.34
C GLY A 76 -10.69 -13.51 4.36
N LEU A 77 -9.89 -13.27 5.41
CA LEU A 77 -9.69 -14.22 6.51
C LEU A 77 -10.44 -13.73 7.73
N SER A 78 -11.01 -14.65 8.51
CA SER A 78 -11.73 -14.33 9.74
C SER A 78 -10.99 -14.81 11.00
N GLY A 79 -11.28 -14.16 12.14
CA GLY A 79 -10.75 -14.50 13.45
C GLY A 79 -9.21 -14.49 13.55
N ILE A 80 -8.66 -15.45 14.29
CA ILE A 80 -7.21 -15.55 14.56
C ILE A 80 -6.39 -15.77 13.27
N VAL A 81 -6.99 -16.36 12.23
CA VAL A 81 -6.32 -16.55 10.93
C VAL A 81 -6.13 -15.20 10.24
N ALA A 82 -7.13 -14.32 10.33
CA ALA A 82 -7.02 -12.93 9.90
C ALA A 82 -5.89 -12.22 10.65
N THR A 83 -5.94 -12.25 11.99
CA THR A 83 -4.92 -11.65 12.83
C THR A 83 -3.52 -12.11 12.44
N LYS A 84 -3.30 -13.41 12.29
CA LYS A 84 -2.00 -13.96 11.91
C LYS A 84 -1.57 -13.58 10.50
N ALA A 85 -2.48 -13.55 9.54
CA ALA A 85 -2.18 -13.19 8.16
C ALA A 85 -1.85 -11.71 8.01
N GLY A 86 -2.61 -10.81 8.63
CA GLY A 86 -2.29 -9.39 8.56
C GLY A 86 -1.15 -8.98 9.50
N LEU A 87 -0.92 -9.69 10.61
CA LEU A 87 0.33 -9.58 11.37
C LEU A 87 1.53 -10.05 10.54
N ALA A 88 1.38 -11.16 9.81
CA ALA A 88 2.40 -11.62 8.87
C ALA A 88 2.69 -10.57 7.81
N LEU A 89 1.67 -9.87 7.33
CA LEU A 89 1.78 -8.81 6.35
C LEU A 89 2.40 -7.50 6.88
N LEU A 90 2.12 -7.14 8.13
CA LEU A 90 2.78 -6.03 8.82
C LEU A 90 4.26 -6.32 9.12
N GLY A 91 4.74 -7.54 8.85
CA GLY A 91 6.12 -7.96 9.06
C GLY A 91 6.34 -8.72 10.37
N ALA A 92 5.31 -8.93 11.20
CA ALA A 92 5.43 -9.70 12.44
C ALA A 92 5.57 -11.21 12.20
N GLY A 93 5.08 -11.73 11.06
CA GLY A 93 5.22 -13.13 10.67
C GLY A 93 6.66 -13.53 10.35
N SER A 94 7.46 -12.61 9.80
CA SER A 94 8.91 -12.79 9.61
C SER A 94 9.67 -12.81 10.94
N ILE A 95 9.16 -12.14 11.97
CA ILE A 95 9.77 -12.07 13.30
C ILE A 95 9.39 -13.32 14.12
N ALA A 96 8.13 -13.75 14.09
CA ALA A 96 7.66 -14.92 14.83
C ALA A 96 8.16 -16.27 14.30
N SER A 97 8.54 -16.37 13.02
CA SER A 97 8.99 -17.65 12.41
C SER A 97 10.51 -17.83 12.34
N GLY A 98 11.32 -16.97 12.97
CA GLY A 98 12.78 -17.13 12.96
C GLY A 98 13.44 -17.08 11.58
N GLY A 99 12.86 -16.32 10.64
CA GLY A 99 13.39 -16.13 9.29
C GLY A 99 12.49 -16.71 8.21
N PHE A 100 11.86 -15.81 7.44
CA PHE A 100 11.41 -16.06 6.06
C PHE A 100 10.52 -17.30 5.88
N GLY A 101 9.29 -17.23 6.40
CA GLY A 101 8.22 -18.15 5.99
C GLY A 101 8.08 -18.27 4.47
N VAL A 102 7.33 -19.30 4.04
CA VAL A 102 7.20 -19.84 2.67
C VAL A 102 7.34 -18.81 1.54
N ILE A 103 6.71 -17.65 1.61
CA ILE A 103 6.73 -16.61 0.55
C ILE A 103 8.14 -16.07 0.27
N GLY A 104 8.94 -15.81 1.32
CA GLY A 104 10.32 -15.37 1.16
C GLY A 104 11.24 -16.49 0.66
N GLY A 105 10.95 -17.73 1.07
CA GLY A 105 11.61 -18.93 0.54
C GLY A 105 11.33 -19.13 -0.95
N THR A 106 10.09 -18.92 -1.40
CA THR A 106 9.70 -19.05 -2.81
C THR A 106 10.27 -17.92 -3.67
N ALA A 107 10.32 -16.67 -3.19
CA ALA A 107 10.93 -15.58 -3.95
C ALA A 107 12.43 -15.81 -4.18
N VAL A 108 13.13 -16.32 -3.16
CA VAL A 108 14.56 -16.66 -3.23
C VAL A 108 14.79 -17.93 -4.06
N LEU A 109 13.95 -18.97 -3.92
CA LEU A 109 14.00 -20.13 -4.79
C LEU A 109 13.73 -19.72 -6.24
N THR A 110 12.74 -18.87 -6.51
CA THR A 110 12.45 -18.40 -7.86
C THR A 110 13.62 -17.58 -8.40
N ALA A 111 14.18 -16.64 -7.65
CA ALA A 111 15.38 -15.92 -8.08
C ALA A 111 16.56 -16.89 -8.34
N ALA A 112 16.86 -17.79 -7.40
CA ALA A 112 17.94 -18.75 -7.52
C ALA A 112 17.72 -19.80 -8.62
N LEU A 113 16.48 -20.25 -8.86
CA LEU A 113 16.08 -21.19 -9.93
C LEU A 113 16.05 -20.51 -11.30
N THR A 114 15.69 -19.23 -11.35
CA THR A 114 15.81 -18.41 -12.58
C THR A 114 17.28 -18.21 -12.97
N PHE A 115 18.20 -18.23 -11.99
CA PHE A 115 19.65 -18.23 -12.24
C PHE A 115 20.28 -19.61 -12.41
N SER A 116 19.67 -20.69 -11.91
CA SER A 116 20.30 -22.03 -11.83
C SER A 116 19.71 -23.11 -12.74
N THR A 117 18.60 -22.84 -13.44
CA THR A 117 18.05 -23.83 -14.37
C THR A 117 18.79 -23.83 -15.72
N GLU A 118 19.39 -24.97 -16.03
CA GLU A 118 20.06 -25.31 -17.28
C GLU A 118 19.08 -25.25 -18.47
N LEU A 119 18.98 -24.08 -19.06
CA LEU A 119 18.69 -23.91 -20.47
C LEU A 119 19.64 -22.83 -20.94
N ILE A 120 20.31 -23.09 -22.06
CA ILE A 120 21.21 -22.19 -22.74
C ILE A 120 20.54 -20.81 -22.86
N PHE A 121 20.84 -19.92 -21.92
CA PHE A 121 20.45 -18.51 -21.95
C PHE A 121 21.42 -17.78 -22.88
N ASP A 122 21.36 -18.15 -24.15
CA ASP A 122 21.94 -17.34 -25.20
C ASP A 122 21.18 -16.01 -25.22
N TYR A 123 21.90 -14.96 -24.90
CA TYR A 123 21.96 -13.77 -25.76
C TYR A 123 20.69 -12.93 -26.00
N SER A 124 19.63 -13.02 -25.19
CA SER A 124 18.47 -12.10 -25.29
C SER A 124 18.09 -11.35 -24.01
N LEU A 125 18.93 -11.35 -22.97
CA LEU A 125 18.68 -10.56 -21.75
C LEU A 125 18.71 -9.03 -21.98
N SER A 126 19.26 -8.57 -23.11
CA SER A 126 19.11 -7.17 -23.55
C SER A 126 17.72 -6.83 -24.12
N SER A 127 16.86 -7.84 -24.31
CA SER A 127 15.45 -7.68 -24.70
C SER A 127 14.46 -8.25 -23.66
N ALA A 128 14.85 -9.23 -22.84
CA ALA A 128 14.01 -9.70 -21.72
C ALA A 128 14.00 -8.75 -20.51
N VAL A 129 14.96 -7.81 -20.44
CA VAL A 129 14.93 -6.64 -19.53
C VAL A 129 14.02 -5.53 -20.06
N ASN A 130 13.54 -5.61 -21.30
CA ASN A 130 12.60 -4.65 -21.91
C ASN A 130 11.14 -5.16 -22.01
N GLU A 131 10.85 -6.36 -21.52
CA GLU A 131 9.48 -6.89 -21.46
C GLU A 131 9.17 -7.46 -20.06
N TYR A 132 9.45 -6.66 -19.03
CA TYR A 132 8.86 -6.80 -17.71
C TYR A 132 7.40 -6.34 -17.79
N GLN A 133 6.56 -7.16 -18.45
CA GLN A 133 5.19 -6.81 -18.81
C GLN A 133 4.35 -6.54 -17.55
N TYR A 134 3.56 -5.47 -17.58
CA TYR A 134 2.51 -5.11 -16.63
C TYR A 134 1.77 -6.33 -16.03
N ASN A 135 1.50 -7.35 -16.85
CA ASN A 135 0.85 -8.59 -16.47
C ASN A 135 1.53 -9.34 -15.30
N LYS A 136 2.88 -9.35 -15.21
CA LYS A 136 3.59 -10.01 -14.10
C LYS A 136 3.47 -9.23 -12.79
N LEU A 137 3.57 -7.90 -12.86
CA LEU A 137 3.34 -7.04 -11.70
C LEU A 137 1.89 -7.19 -11.22
N GLN A 138 0.94 -7.23 -12.14
CA GLN A 138 -0.46 -7.45 -11.87
C GLN A 138 -0.72 -8.83 -11.26
N GLU A 139 -0.07 -9.89 -11.75
CA GLU A 139 -0.18 -11.24 -11.18
C GLU A 139 0.32 -11.27 -9.73
N HIS A 140 1.51 -10.70 -9.47
CA HIS A 140 2.03 -10.59 -8.10
C HIS A 140 1.13 -9.77 -7.19
N SER A 141 0.50 -8.72 -7.71
CA SER A 141 -0.36 -7.86 -6.91
C SER A 141 -1.65 -8.52 -6.45
N GLN A 142 -2.13 -9.55 -7.16
CA GLN A 142 -3.34 -10.29 -6.75
C GLN A 142 -3.17 -10.96 -5.39
N GLN A 143 -1.94 -11.24 -4.99
CA GLN A 143 -1.60 -11.80 -3.68
C GLN A 143 -1.30 -10.71 -2.64
N MET A 144 -1.27 -9.45 -3.06
CA MET A 144 -1.00 -8.32 -2.18
C MET A 144 -2.31 -7.76 -1.63
N PRO A 145 -2.29 -7.20 -0.41
CA PRO A 145 -3.42 -6.47 0.12
C PRO A 145 -3.80 -5.31 -0.78
N THR A 146 -5.04 -4.88 -0.61
CA THR A 146 -5.60 -3.72 -1.27
C THR A 146 -6.37 -2.87 -0.27
N LEU A 147 -6.96 -1.77 -0.74
CA LEU A 147 -7.85 -0.95 0.09
C LEU A 147 -9.12 -1.74 0.43
N PRO A 148 -9.68 -1.56 1.62
CA PRO A 148 -10.99 -2.11 1.94
C PRO A 148 -12.07 -1.53 1.02
N LEU A 149 -13.21 -2.20 0.95
CA LEU A 149 -14.38 -1.67 0.28
C LEU A 149 -14.98 -0.50 1.07
N PRO A 150 -15.65 0.45 0.39
CA PRO A 150 -16.23 1.60 1.06
C PRO A 150 -17.39 1.22 1.97
N LEU A 151 -17.46 1.89 3.12
CA LEU A 151 -18.52 1.71 4.12
C LEU A 151 -19.62 2.77 3.99
N ASN A 152 -19.28 3.95 3.46
CA ASN A 152 -20.20 5.06 3.40
C ASN A 152 -21.27 4.84 2.32
N GLY A 153 -22.47 4.46 2.76
CA GLY A 153 -23.67 4.28 1.93
C GLY A 153 -24.25 5.56 1.30
N SER A 154 -23.75 6.74 1.65
CA SER A 154 -24.29 8.01 1.17
C SER A 154 -23.71 8.40 -0.18
N GLY A 155 -24.58 8.60 -1.17
CA GLY A 155 -24.17 9.02 -2.51
C GLY A 155 -25.32 9.00 -3.51
N PRO A 156 -25.04 9.19 -4.82
CA PRO A 156 -26.03 9.08 -5.89
C PRO A 156 -26.73 7.72 -5.93
N SER A 157 -27.88 7.64 -6.60
CA SER A 157 -28.67 6.39 -6.66
C SER A 157 -27.87 5.19 -7.18
N GLN A 158 -27.01 5.39 -8.17
CA GLN A 158 -26.19 4.33 -8.76
C GLN A 158 -25.06 3.91 -7.84
N TYR A 159 -24.39 4.88 -7.20
CA TYR A 159 -23.41 4.62 -6.15
C TYR A 159 -24.02 3.72 -5.07
N ARG A 160 -25.22 4.04 -4.56
CA ARG A 160 -25.89 3.22 -3.55
C ARG A 160 -26.28 1.83 -4.06
N LYS A 161 -26.68 1.70 -5.33
CA LYS A 161 -26.97 0.39 -5.92
C LYS A 161 -25.70 -0.44 -6.08
N ALA A 162 -24.58 0.17 -6.45
CA ALA A 162 -23.29 -0.51 -6.52
C ALA A 162 -22.84 -1.00 -5.14
N LEU A 163 -22.97 -0.17 -4.10
CA LEU A 163 -22.68 -0.60 -2.73
C LEU A 163 -23.54 -1.78 -2.27
N ARG A 164 -24.84 -1.80 -2.62
CA ARG A 164 -25.70 -2.96 -2.32
C ARG A 164 -25.26 -4.24 -3.00
N LEU A 165 -24.63 -4.16 -4.17
CA LEU A 165 -24.04 -5.35 -4.79
C LEU A 165 -22.80 -5.77 -4.01
N LEU A 166 -21.97 -4.82 -3.57
CA LEU A 166 -20.79 -5.12 -2.76
C LEU A 166 -21.15 -5.72 -1.39
N ASP A 167 -22.34 -5.45 -0.86
CA ASP A 167 -22.86 -6.11 0.36
C ASP A 167 -23.06 -7.64 0.18
N GLU A 168 -23.04 -8.14 -1.06
CA GLU A 168 -23.17 -9.58 -1.38
C GLU A 168 -21.82 -10.32 -1.41
N ILE A 169 -20.72 -9.61 -1.18
CA ILE A 169 -19.37 -10.20 -1.11
C ILE A 169 -19.29 -11.20 0.03
N ASP A 170 -18.64 -12.33 -0.26
CA ASP A 170 -18.34 -13.34 0.74
C ASP A 170 -17.07 -12.94 1.51
N ASP A 171 -17.26 -12.49 2.75
CA ASP A 171 -16.19 -12.06 3.66
C ASP A 171 -15.26 -13.20 4.10
N ASP A 172 -15.68 -14.46 3.95
CA ASP A 172 -14.84 -15.65 4.22
C ASP A 172 -13.97 -16.03 3.00
N LEU A 173 -14.14 -15.35 1.87
CA LEU A 173 -13.32 -15.52 0.68
C LEU A 173 -12.43 -14.29 0.44
N PRO A 174 -11.20 -14.47 -0.08
CA PRO A 174 -10.38 -13.34 -0.49
C PRO A 174 -11.11 -12.45 -1.49
N ILE A 175 -10.88 -11.14 -1.42
CA ILE A 175 -11.54 -10.15 -2.30
C ILE A 175 -11.29 -10.42 -3.79
N PHE A 176 -10.16 -11.05 -4.11
CA PHE A 176 -9.76 -11.45 -5.46
C PHE A 176 -10.25 -12.84 -5.88
N SER A 177 -11.08 -13.51 -5.06
CA SER A 177 -11.68 -14.79 -5.41
C SER A 177 -12.54 -14.67 -6.69
N PRO A 178 -12.66 -15.72 -7.52
CA PRO A 178 -13.50 -15.65 -8.71
C PRO A 178 -14.94 -15.23 -8.42
N TYR A 179 -15.49 -15.64 -7.28
CA TYR A 179 -16.83 -15.26 -6.83
C TYR A 179 -16.92 -13.75 -6.53
N ASN A 180 -16.08 -13.23 -5.63
CA ASN A 180 -16.08 -11.82 -5.25
C ASN A 180 -15.74 -10.90 -6.45
N LYS A 181 -14.90 -11.36 -7.38
CA LYS A 181 -14.60 -10.64 -8.63
C LYS A 181 -15.82 -10.42 -9.51
N VAL A 182 -16.75 -11.37 -9.60
CA VAL A 182 -17.99 -11.20 -10.37
C VAL A 182 -18.81 -10.06 -9.78
N ILE A 183 -18.96 -10.03 -8.46
CA ILE A 183 -19.72 -8.99 -7.74
C ILE A 183 -19.10 -7.60 -7.95
N ILE A 184 -17.76 -7.51 -7.81
CA ILE A 184 -17.04 -6.24 -8.04
C ILE A 184 -17.20 -5.78 -9.50
N ASN A 185 -17.14 -6.70 -10.46
CA ASN A 185 -17.34 -6.39 -11.87
C ASN A 185 -18.77 -5.90 -12.15
N ASP A 186 -19.79 -6.54 -11.57
CA ASP A 186 -21.19 -6.12 -11.71
C ASP A 186 -21.42 -4.72 -11.11
N ALA A 187 -20.83 -4.44 -9.93
CA ALA A 187 -20.84 -3.11 -9.33
C ALA A 187 -20.13 -2.07 -10.20
N THR A 188 -19.02 -2.44 -10.83
CA THR A 188 -18.22 -1.59 -11.72
C THR A 188 -18.98 -1.26 -13.00
N GLU A 189 -19.57 -2.25 -13.65
CA GLU A 189 -20.41 -2.07 -14.84
C GLU A 189 -21.64 -1.20 -14.56
N LEU A 190 -22.27 -1.39 -13.41
CA LEU A 190 -23.40 -0.55 -12.98
C LEU A 190 -23.00 0.92 -12.84
N LEU A 191 -21.80 1.22 -12.33
CA LEU A 191 -21.28 2.58 -12.19
C LEU A 191 -20.87 3.19 -13.54
N ARG A 192 -20.38 2.36 -14.47
CA ARG A 192 -20.07 2.78 -15.85
C ARG A 192 -21.33 3.20 -16.61
N MET A 193 -22.48 2.65 -16.27
CA MET A 193 -23.76 2.96 -16.92
C MET A 193 -24.47 4.17 -16.29
N LEU A 194 -24.15 5.40 -16.73
CA LEU A 194 -24.87 6.59 -16.28
C LEU A 194 -26.19 6.82 -17.05
N PRO A 195 -27.36 6.93 -16.38
CA PRO A 195 -28.59 7.36 -17.02
C PRO A 195 -28.47 8.83 -17.38
N TYR A 196 -28.28 9.12 -18.67
CA TYR A 196 -28.20 10.49 -19.16
C TYR A 196 -29.59 11.00 -19.54
N LYS A 197 -30.04 12.10 -18.94
CA LYS A 197 -31.28 12.76 -19.36
C LYS A 197 -31.00 13.67 -20.56
N SER A 198 -31.31 13.20 -21.78
CA SER A 198 -31.21 14.06 -22.97
C SER A 198 -32.49 14.87 -23.17
N LYS A 199 -32.39 16.21 -23.12
CA LYS A 199 -33.46 17.13 -23.54
C LYS A 199 -33.37 17.44 -25.04
N LYS A 200 -33.40 16.41 -25.91
CA LYS A 200 -33.68 16.63 -27.33
C LYS A 200 -35.13 16.23 -27.60
N SER A 201 -35.93 17.14 -28.18
CA SER A 201 -37.29 16.91 -28.72
C SER A 201 -38.51 16.82 -27.78
N GLY A 202 -38.43 17.28 -26.51
CA GLY A 202 -39.60 17.27 -25.62
C GLY A 202 -40.02 15.87 -25.10
N LYS A 203 -39.37 14.81 -25.57
CA LYS A 203 -39.42 13.46 -24.98
C LYS A 203 -38.17 13.24 -24.11
N THR A 204 -38.37 12.78 -22.87
CA THR A 204 -37.26 12.39 -22.00
C THR A 204 -36.81 10.99 -22.40
N THR A 205 -35.71 10.88 -23.13
CA THR A 205 -35.02 9.60 -23.37
C THR A 205 -33.79 9.50 -22.47
N TYR A 206 -33.56 8.31 -21.90
CA TYR A 206 -32.36 7.98 -21.13
C TYR A 206 -31.41 7.10 -21.96
N PRO A 207 -30.67 7.63 -22.94
CA PRO A 207 -29.62 6.84 -23.57
C PRO A 207 -28.57 6.45 -22.51
N LEU A 208 -28.10 5.21 -22.60
CA LEU A 208 -27.02 4.69 -21.76
C LEU A 208 -25.73 5.40 -22.14
N LEU A 209 -25.15 6.19 -21.22
CA LEU A 209 -23.81 6.73 -21.39
C LEU A 209 -22.83 5.77 -20.73
N ILE A 210 -21.91 5.21 -21.52
CA ILE A 210 -20.76 4.47 -20.99
C ILE A 210 -19.76 5.50 -20.48
N LEU A 211 -19.58 5.52 -19.17
CA LEU A 211 -18.66 6.41 -18.49
C LEU A 211 -17.24 5.86 -18.60
N THR A 212 -16.55 6.27 -19.65
CA THR A 212 -15.09 6.16 -19.76
C THR A 212 -14.39 7.33 -19.07
N PRO A 213 -13.09 7.21 -18.70
CA PRO A 213 -12.33 8.32 -18.12
C PRO A 213 -12.38 9.61 -18.97
N VAL A 214 -12.36 9.47 -20.31
CA VAL A 214 -12.45 10.59 -21.25
C VAL A 214 -13.84 11.22 -21.27
N THR A 215 -14.90 10.41 -21.30
CA THR A 215 -16.28 10.92 -21.34
C THR A 215 -16.67 11.59 -20.03
N ALA A 216 -16.22 11.05 -18.89
CA ALA A 216 -16.40 11.63 -17.56
C ALA A 216 -15.94 13.10 -17.48
N VAL A 217 -14.72 13.39 -17.97
CA VAL A 217 -14.16 14.76 -17.95
C VAL A 217 -14.93 15.69 -18.90
N ARG A 218 -15.38 15.20 -20.06
CA ARG A 218 -16.16 16.00 -21.04
C ARG A 218 -17.56 16.35 -20.51
N PHE A 219 -18.14 15.47 -19.71
CA PHE A 219 -19.52 15.62 -19.22
C PHE A 219 -19.71 16.78 -18.24
N LEU A 220 -18.67 17.13 -17.46
CA LEU A 220 -18.69 18.33 -16.61
C LEU A 220 -18.95 19.63 -17.39
N GLY A 221 -18.60 19.68 -18.68
CA GLY A 221 -18.79 20.88 -19.48
C GLY A 221 -20.25 21.11 -19.91
N ARG A 222 -21.14 20.13 -19.72
CA ARG A 222 -22.51 20.16 -20.28
C ARG A 222 -23.53 19.58 -19.29
N GLU A 223 -24.07 20.43 -18.43
CA GLU A 223 -25.40 20.28 -17.80
C GLU A 223 -25.71 19.02 -16.96
N SER A 224 -24.76 18.47 -16.21
CA SER A 224 -25.05 17.38 -15.27
C SER A 224 -25.06 17.86 -13.82
N SER A 225 -26.23 17.74 -13.19
CA SER A 225 -26.44 17.51 -11.75
C SER A 225 -25.17 17.37 -10.89
N SER A 226 -24.87 18.36 -10.05
CA SER A 226 -23.90 18.33 -8.92
C SER A 226 -22.55 17.63 -9.25
N PRO A 227 -21.51 18.37 -9.68
CA PRO A 227 -20.16 17.84 -9.94
C PRO A 227 -19.63 16.93 -8.84
N GLU A 228 -19.98 17.22 -7.59
CA GLU A 228 -19.65 16.43 -6.40
C GLU A 228 -20.08 14.96 -6.53
N ARG A 229 -21.31 14.73 -6.99
CA ARG A 229 -21.89 13.39 -7.15
C ARG A 229 -21.15 12.57 -8.19
N LEU A 230 -20.79 13.21 -9.30
CA LEU A 230 -20.05 12.56 -10.36
C LEU A 230 -18.62 12.23 -9.92
N ILE A 231 -17.96 13.16 -9.21
CA ILE A 231 -16.64 12.95 -8.60
C ILE A 231 -16.65 11.76 -7.62
N LYS A 232 -17.69 11.64 -6.77
CA LYS A 232 -17.83 10.49 -5.85
C LYS A 232 -18.00 9.17 -6.60
N THR A 233 -18.80 9.16 -7.66
CA THR A 233 -19.03 7.98 -8.50
C THR A 233 -17.75 7.52 -9.20
N ILE A 234 -16.98 8.47 -9.76
CA ILE A 234 -15.71 8.16 -10.44
C ILE A 234 -14.63 7.72 -9.46
N SER A 235 -14.59 8.33 -8.27
CA SER A 235 -13.69 7.88 -7.19
C SER A 235 -14.00 6.44 -6.78
N LEU A 236 -15.29 6.06 -6.69
CA LEU A 236 -15.68 4.68 -6.43
C LEU A 236 -15.24 3.73 -7.56
N LEU A 237 -15.46 4.10 -8.83
CA LEU A 237 -14.93 3.33 -9.96
C LEU A 237 -13.43 3.10 -9.84
N SER A 238 -12.65 4.17 -9.58
CA SER A 238 -11.20 4.02 -9.42
C SER A 238 -10.80 3.09 -8.28
N LEU A 239 -11.58 3.05 -7.19
CA LEU A 239 -11.36 2.13 -6.07
C LEU A 239 -11.68 0.68 -6.44
N LEU A 240 -12.79 0.43 -7.14
CA LEU A 240 -13.17 -0.93 -7.54
C LEU A 240 -12.18 -1.52 -8.55
N GLU A 241 -11.71 -0.73 -9.51
CA GLU A 241 -10.64 -1.15 -10.43
C GLU A 241 -9.34 -1.43 -9.67
N PHE A 242 -8.99 -0.58 -8.70
CA PHE A 242 -7.79 -0.75 -7.88
C PHE A 242 -7.85 -2.06 -7.06
N VAL A 243 -8.98 -2.34 -6.43
CA VAL A 243 -9.24 -3.58 -5.68
C VAL A 243 -9.26 -4.80 -6.59
N SER A 244 -9.71 -4.64 -7.84
CA SER A 244 -9.67 -5.68 -8.87
C SER A 244 -8.29 -5.90 -9.47
N ASN A 245 -7.27 -5.14 -9.05
CA ASN A 245 -5.93 -5.11 -9.61
C ASN A 245 -5.87 -4.63 -11.08
N ASP A 246 -6.85 -3.87 -11.56
CA ASP A 246 -6.76 -3.17 -12.85
C ASP A 246 -6.19 -1.76 -12.62
N TYR A 247 -4.87 -1.68 -12.47
CA TYR A 247 -4.18 -0.43 -12.16
C TYR A 247 -4.19 0.56 -13.32
N VAL A 248 -4.33 0.10 -14.57
CA VAL A 248 -4.46 0.99 -15.73
C VAL A 248 -5.78 1.74 -15.64
N GLU A 249 -6.91 1.03 -15.51
CA GLU A 249 -8.22 1.68 -15.40
C GLU A 249 -8.35 2.46 -14.08
N ALA A 250 -7.87 1.90 -12.96
CA ALA A 250 -7.87 2.60 -11.67
C ALA A 250 -7.16 3.96 -11.75
N LYS A 251 -5.98 4.00 -12.38
CA LYS A 251 -5.22 5.23 -12.62
C LYS A 251 -6.01 6.23 -13.47
N GLU A 252 -6.63 5.77 -14.56
CA GLU A 252 -7.35 6.67 -15.47
C GLU A 252 -8.61 7.27 -14.82
N TYR A 253 -9.41 6.48 -14.12
CA TYR A 253 -10.55 6.99 -13.35
C TYR A 253 -10.10 7.89 -12.21
N ALA A 254 -9.04 7.53 -11.48
CA ALA A 254 -8.49 8.38 -10.42
C ALA A 254 -8.03 9.74 -10.96
N ASN A 255 -7.33 9.75 -12.10
CA ASN A 255 -6.91 10.98 -12.78
C ASN A 255 -8.11 11.83 -13.21
N ALA A 256 -9.17 11.21 -13.75
CA ALA A 256 -10.41 11.89 -14.08
C ALA A 256 -11.03 12.54 -12.84
N ALA A 257 -11.22 11.78 -11.75
CA ALA A 257 -11.73 12.30 -10.47
C ALA A 257 -10.88 13.46 -9.94
N ILE A 258 -9.55 13.35 -9.98
CA ILE A 258 -8.61 14.41 -9.55
C ILE A 258 -8.80 15.69 -10.35
N LYS A 259 -8.87 15.59 -11.69
CA LYS A 259 -9.05 16.75 -12.58
C LYS A 259 -10.38 17.44 -12.31
N MET A 260 -11.43 16.66 -12.09
CA MET A 260 -12.78 17.15 -11.79
C MET A 260 -12.85 17.82 -10.41
N ALA A 261 -12.28 17.19 -9.40
CA ALA A 261 -12.21 17.72 -8.05
C ALA A 261 -11.40 19.02 -7.98
N ARG A 262 -10.27 19.11 -8.72
CA ARG A 262 -9.50 20.37 -8.82
C ARG A 262 -10.33 21.51 -9.38
N LYS A 263 -11.09 21.29 -10.46
CA LYS A 263 -11.97 22.31 -11.05
C LYS A 263 -13.10 22.76 -10.13
N SER A 264 -13.50 21.89 -9.21
CA SER A 264 -14.62 22.12 -8.27
C SER A 264 -14.13 22.48 -6.87
N GLU A 265 -12.82 22.68 -6.66
CA GLU A 265 -12.19 22.96 -5.37
C GLU A 265 -12.52 21.92 -4.26
N ILE A 266 -12.67 20.66 -4.66
CA ILE A 266 -12.98 19.51 -3.78
C ILE A 266 -11.67 18.79 -3.40
N ARG A 267 -11.57 18.35 -2.14
CA ARG A 267 -10.48 17.48 -1.66
C ARG A 267 -10.56 16.11 -2.34
N ARG A 268 -9.41 15.52 -2.64
CA ARG A 268 -9.28 14.39 -3.59
C ARG A 268 -8.23 13.36 -3.17
N THR A 269 -8.12 13.15 -1.88
CA THR A 269 -7.10 12.30 -1.24
C THR A 269 -7.22 10.83 -1.62
N LEU A 270 -8.42 10.24 -1.65
CA LEU A 270 -8.63 8.85 -2.07
C LEU A 270 -8.16 8.61 -3.52
N PRO A 271 -8.67 9.32 -4.55
CA PRO A 271 -8.18 9.11 -5.91
C PRO A 271 -6.73 9.56 -6.07
N ALA A 272 -6.22 10.52 -5.30
CA ALA A 272 -4.79 10.85 -5.33
C ALA A 272 -3.92 9.68 -4.85
N PHE A 273 -4.32 8.97 -3.80
CA PHE A 273 -3.62 7.78 -3.35
C PHE A 273 -3.68 6.67 -4.41
N ILE A 274 -4.88 6.35 -4.93
CA ILE A 274 -5.07 5.33 -5.96
C ILE A 274 -4.21 5.64 -7.19
N TYR A 275 -4.20 6.90 -7.64
CA TYR A 275 -3.36 7.34 -8.75
C TYR A 275 -1.88 7.15 -8.44
N ALA A 276 -1.40 7.59 -7.27
CA ALA A 276 0.01 7.50 -6.91
C ALA A 276 0.50 6.05 -6.89
N THR A 277 -0.29 5.14 -6.30
CA THR A 277 0.04 3.72 -6.20
C THR A 277 -0.07 3.02 -7.55
N SER A 278 -1.10 3.31 -8.34
CA SER A 278 -1.31 2.68 -9.65
C SER A 278 -0.25 3.09 -10.68
N VAL A 279 0.27 4.33 -10.61
CA VAL A 279 1.35 4.79 -11.50
C VAL A 279 2.66 4.02 -11.26
N LEU A 280 2.86 3.36 -10.11
CA LEU A 280 4.02 2.49 -9.92
C LEU A 280 4.03 1.29 -10.89
N TYR A 281 2.90 0.97 -11.53
CA TYR A 281 2.79 -0.07 -12.55
C TYR A 281 3.04 0.43 -13.98
N ASP A 282 3.29 1.73 -14.15
CA ASP A 282 3.72 2.27 -15.46
C ASP A 282 5.14 1.77 -15.78
N GLU A 283 5.46 1.65 -17.08
CA GLU A 283 6.80 1.23 -17.51
C GLU A 283 7.90 2.14 -16.94
N ASN A 284 7.64 3.46 -16.93
CA ASN A 284 8.58 4.48 -16.49
C ASN A 284 7.88 5.45 -15.51
N PRO A 285 7.69 5.05 -14.24
CA PRO A 285 7.01 5.88 -13.27
C PRO A 285 7.86 7.12 -12.96
N HIS A 286 7.28 8.31 -13.12
CA HIS A 286 7.89 9.56 -12.63
C HIS A 286 7.81 9.66 -11.10
N PHE A 287 8.47 8.74 -10.39
CA PHE A 287 8.31 8.49 -8.95
C PHE A 287 8.35 9.77 -8.11
N ILE A 288 9.42 10.57 -8.19
CA ILE A 288 9.57 11.78 -7.38
C ILE A 288 8.39 12.75 -7.56
N LYS A 289 7.96 12.95 -8.81
CA LYS A 289 6.84 13.83 -9.15
C LYS A 289 5.52 13.26 -8.62
N ASN A 290 5.29 11.96 -8.79
CA ASN A 290 4.02 11.34 -8.43
C ASN A 290 3.88 11.18 -6.91
N HIS A 291 4.95 10.77 -6.24
CA HIS A 291 5.05 10.73 -4.79
C HIS A 291 4.72 12.10 -4.18
N LYS A 292 5.43 13.15 -4.59
CA LYS A 292 5.21 14.51 -4.06
C LYS A 292 3.81 15.06 -4.33
N ASN A 293 3.28 14.88 -5.53
CA ASN A 293 2.03 15.54 -5.94
C ASN A 293 0.76 14.79 -5.56
N PHE A 294 0.85 13.47 -5.37
CA PHE A 294 -0.32 12.62 -5.18
C PHE A 294 -0.25 11.82 -3.90
N PHE A 295 0.84 11.08 -3.65
CA PHE A 295 0.97 10.30 -2.42
C PHE A 295 1.04 11.21 -1.19
N ASN A 296 1.97 12.17 -1.16
CA ASN A 296 2.10 13.10 -0.02
C ASN A 296 0.83 13.92 0.16
N TYR A 297 0.20 14.34 -0.93
CA TYR A 297 -1.08 15.05 -0.85
C TYR A 297 -2.17 14.17 -0.22
N ALA A 298 -2.25 12.89 -0.60
CA ALA A 298 -3.27 11.98 -0.07
C ALA A 298 -3.13 11.76 1.44
N ILE A 299 -1.89 11.68 1.94
CA ILE A 299 -1.59 11.51 3.36
C ILE A 299 -1.79 12.82 4.13
N LEU A 300 -1.12 13.90 3.69
CA LEU A 300 -1.02 15.14 4.47
C LEU A 300 -2.30 16.01 4.42
N ALA A 301 -3.22 15.76 3.49
CA ALA A 301 -4.48 16.48 3.42
C ALA A 301 -5.61 15.84 4.26
N GLU A 302 -5.38 14.65 4.81
CA GLU A 302 -6.22 14.01 5.84
C GLU A 302 -5.32 13.40 6.93
N PRO A 303 -4.58 14.24 7.69
CA PRO A 303 -3.52 13.78 8.59
C PRO A 303 -4.03 12.94 9.76
N ASP A 304 -5.32 13.07 10.11
CA ASP A 304 -5.98 12.30 11.19
C ASP A 304 -6.62 11.00 10.68
N ASN A 305 -6.40 10.64 9.41
CA ASN A 305 -6.99 9.46 8.81
C ASN A 305 -6.39 8.17 9.41
N PRO A 306 -7.19 7.33 10.09
CA PRO A 306 -6.71 6.11 10.73
C PRO A 306 -6.15 5.07 9.75
N LEU A 307 -6.43 5.22 8.45
CA LEU A 307 -5.90 4.34 7.40
C LEU A 307 -4.45 4.65 7.04
N ILE A 308 -3.85 5.76 7.49
CA ILE A 308 -2.50 6.19 7.09
C ILE A 308 -1.45 5.06 7.16
N PRO A 309 -1.35 4.25 8.24
CA PRO A 309 -0.42 3.12 8.28
C PRO A 309 -0.66 2.11 7.15
N LEU A 310 -1.91 1.78 6.82
CA LEU A 310 -2.22 0.92 5.67
C LEU A 310 -1.76 1.57 4.36
N LEU A 311 -2.04 2.85 4.18
CA LEU A 311 -1.69 3.57 2.96
C LEU A 311 -0.18 3.53 2.72
N PHE A 312 0.63 3.72 3.76
CA PHE A 312 2.08 3.54 3.67
C PHE A 312 2.47 2.10 3.33
N SER A 313 1.88 1.11 4.00
CA SER A 313 2.15 -0.32 3.74
C SER A 313 1.88 -0.68 2.27
N LEU A 314 0.68 -0.38 1.77
CA LEU A 314 0.28 -0.63 0.39
C LEU A 314 1.22 0.05 -0.61
N TYR A 315 1.54 1.32 -0.40
CA TYR A 315 2.42 2.07 -1.31
C TYR A 315 3.85 1.52 -1.31
N LEU A 316 4.38 1.17 -0.13
CA LEU A 316 5.71 0.57 0.00
C LEU A 316 5.78 -0.80 -0.67
N ASP A 317 4.77 -1.65 -0.54
CA ASP A 317 4.76 -2.97 -1.19
C ASP A 317 4.87 -2.85 -2.72
N ARG A 318 4.15 -1.89 -3.31
CA ARG A 318 4.25 -1.61 -4.75
C ARG A 318 5.57 -0.97 -5.12
N LEU A 319 6.11 -0.11 -4.25
CA LEU A 319 7.42 0.51 -4.45
C LEU A 319 8.53 -0.55 -4.50
N LEU A 320 8.45 -1.56 -3.63
CA LEU A 320 9.44 -2.63 -3.57
C LEU A 320 9.49 -3.46 -4.84
N LEU A 321 8.35 -3.72 -5.49
CA LEU A 321 8.33 -4.38 -6.81
C LEU A 321 9.19 -3.62 -7.85
N ARG A 322 9.19 -2.28 -7.77
CA ARG A 322 9.95 -1.41 -8.66
C ARG A 322 11.42 -1.27 -8.27
N ILE A 323 11.75 -1.56 -7.02
CA ILE A 323 13.16 -1.72 -6.61
C ILE A 323 13.67 -3.08 -7.08
N ASP A 324 12.85 -4.13 -7.00
CA ASP A 324 13.17 -5.48 -7.48
C ASP A 324 13.43 -5.54 -9.00
N ASP A 325 12.65 -4.81 -9.80
CA ASP A 325 12.86 -4.73 -11.25
C ASP A 325 13.94 -3.73 -11.69
N GLY A 326 14.52 -2.98 -10.73
CA GLY A 326 15.57 -2.01 -10.96
C GLY A 326 15.12 -0.67 -11.55
N THR A 327 13.80 -0.44 -11.72
CA THR A 327 13.29 0.85 -12.17
C THR A 327 13.50 1.94 -11.12
N LEU A 328 13.42 1.57 -9.84
CA LEU A 328 13.68 2.42 -8.70
C LEU A 328 14.85 1.87 -7.88
N ASP A 329 15.45 2.74 -7.07
CA ASP A 329 16.54 2.40 -6.16
C ASP A 329 16.09 2.46 -4.69
N GLU A 330 16.94 1.98 -3.78
CA GLU A 330 16.68 1.93 -2.35
C GLU A 330 16.47 3.32 -1.75
N ARG A 331 16.98 4.37 -2.39
CA ARG A 331 16.77 5.77 -1.95
C ARG A 331 15.32 6.20 -2.08
N SER A 332 14.54 5.51 -2.91
CA SER A 332 13.10 5.73 -3.04
C SER A 332 12.36 5.40 -1.75
N LEU A 333 12.85 4.45 -0.94
CA LEU A 333 12.33 4.19 0.40
C LEU A 333 12.49 5.44 1.27
N PHE A 334 13.68 6.03 1.32
CA PHE A 334 13.92 7.21 2.14
C PHE A 334 12.98 8.38 1.81
N LYS A 335 12.53 8.51 0.55
CA LYS A 335 11.50 9.51 0.17
C LYS A 335 10.15 9.26 0.82
N VAL A 336 9.72 8.01 0.93
CA VAL A 336 8.52 7.67 1.69
C VAL A 336 8.70 7.97 3.17
N PHE A 337 9.88 7.67 3.72
CA PHE A 337 10.20 8.01 5.11
C PHE A 337 10.15 9.52 5.38
N GLU A 338 10.64 10.37 4.46
CA GLU A 338 10.50 11.83 4.57
C GLU A 338 9.05 12.28 4.76
N THR A 339 8.08 11.56 4.18
CA THR A 339 6.64 11.85 4.36
C THR A 339 6.12 11.37 5.72
N MET A 340 6.59 10.22 6.21
CA MET A 340 6.23 9.69 7.53
C MET A 340 6.71 10.58 8.68
N ARG A 341 7.77 11.37 8.45
CA ARG A 341 8.33 12.32 9.43
C ARG A 341 7.53 13.61 9.55
N ASP A 342 6.55 13.84 8.68
CA ASP A 342 5.77 15.07 8.72
C ASP A 342 5.05 15.21 10.08
N PRO A 343 5.16 16.36 10.77
CA PRO A 343 4.54 16.55 12.08
C PRO A 343 3.02 16.35 12.10
N SER A 344 2.34 16.51 10.96
CA SER A 344 0.89 16.33 10.87
C SER A 344 0.45 14.88 11.07
N VAL A 345 1.29 13.89 10.74
CA VAL A 345 0.98 12.45 10.91
C VAL A 345 1.68 11.83 12.12
N ARG A 346 1.99 12.66 13.13
CA ARG A 346 2.75 12.26 14.32
C ARG A 346 2.09 11.11 15.08
N ASP A 347 0.76 11.10 15.14
CA ASP A 347 -0.01 10.10 15.88
C ASP A 347 0.15 8.69 15.31
N PHE A 348 0.62 8.58 14.07
CA PHE A 348 0.89 7.32 13.37
C PHE A 348 2.40 7.00 13.26
N GLN A 349 3.29 7.74 13.92
CA GLN A 349 4.74 7.56 13.74
C GLN A 349 5.23 6.16 14.11
N ILE A 350 4.82 5.62 15.26
CA ILE A 350 5.23 4.28 15.70
C ILE A 350 4.85 3.22 14.65
N PRO A 351 3.57 3.07 14.24
CA PRO A 351 3.22 2.07 13.23
C PRO A 351 3.87 2.37 11.87
N ASN A 352 3.96 3.64 11.43
CA ASN A 352 4.59 3.98 10.15
C ASN A 352 6.07 3.62 10.10
N TYR A 353 6.83 3.93 11.17
CA TYR A 353 8.26 3.63 11.24
C TYR A 353 8.52 2.13 11.39
N THR A 354 7.66 1.42 12.11
CA THR A 354 7.70 -0.05 12.22
C THR A 354 7.49 -0.71 10.86
N ILE A 355 6.47 -0.28 10.11
CA ILE A 355 6.23 -0.71 8.73
C ILE A 355 7.47 -0.43 7.88
N MET A 356 8.04 0.77 7.98
CA MET A 356 9.22 1.14 7.19
C MET A 356 10.45 0.27 7.51
N LEU A 357 10.74 0.04 8.79
CA LEU A 357 11.84 -0.82 9.24
C LEU A 357 11.66 -2.25 8.77
N SER A 358 10.44 -2.79 8.80
CA SER A 358 10.16 -4.13 8.29
C SER A 358 10.57 -4.27 6.81
N ARG A 359 10.31 -3.23 6.00
CA ARG A 359 10.67 -3.21 4.57
C ARG A 359 12.18 -3.10 4.38
N TYR A 360 12.89 -2.28 5.18
CA TYR A 360 14.35 -2.25 5.17
C TYR A 360 14.96 -3.60 5.54
N LEU A 361 14.50 -4.24 6.62
CA LEU A 361 14.99 -5.55 7.08
C LEU A 361 14.73 -6.65 6.05
N MET A 362 13.57 -6.63 5.40
CA MET A 362 13.26 -7.55 4.31
C MET A 362 14.23 -7.38 3.13
N ARG A 363 14.49 -6.13 2.70
CA ARG A 363 15.45 -5.83 1.62
C ARG A 363 16.88 -6.21 2.00
N LEU A 364 17.30 -5.94 3.23
CA LEU A 364 18.61 -6.36 3.73
C LEU A 364 18.79 -7.88 3.61
N LYS A 365 17.77 -8.66 3.97
CA LYS A 365 17.84 -10.11 3.78
C LYS A 365 17.99 -10.50 2.31
N LEU A 366 17.18 -9.92 1.43
CA LEU A 366 17.20 -10.27 0.01
C LEU A 366 18.58 -10.02 -0.59
N GLU A 367 19.19 -8.87 -0.31
CA GLU A 367 20.55 -8.57 -0.75
C GLU A 367 21.59 -9.52 -0.10
N GLN A 368 21.46 -9.82 1.20
CA GLN A 368 22.32 -10.79 1.89
C GLN A 368 22.28 -12.18 1.21
N GLN A 369 21.07 -12.67 0.88
CA GLN A 369 20.87 -13.97 0.24
C GLN A 369 21.37 -13.98 -1.21
N LYS A 370 21.13 -12.90 -1.96
CA LYS A 370 21.65 -12.72 -3.32
C LYS A 370 23.17 -12.74 -3.33
N ILE A 371 23.82 -12.02 -2.40
CA ILE A 371 25.27 -12.01 -2.27
C ILE A 371 25.79 -13.41 -1.93
N ALA A 372 25.22 -14.06 -0.92
CA ALA A 372 25.65 -15.39 -0.49
C ALA A 372 25.49 -16.45 -1.58
N SER A 373 24.35 -16.49 -2.27
CA SER A 373 24.05 -17.50 -3.29
C SER A 373 24.93 -17.37 -4.54
N LEU A 374 25.12 -16.15 -5.05
CA LEU A 374 25.92 -15.93 -6.26
C LEU A 374 27.43 -16.10 -6.01
N SER A 375 27.93 -15.63 -4.87
CA SER A 375 29.36 -15.75 -4.52
C SER A 375 29.80 -17.19 -4.22
N THR A 376 28.90 -18.03 -3.72
CA THR A 376 29.19 -19.43 -3.37
C THR A 376 28.74 -20.45 -4.41
N SER A 377 28.21 -19.97 -5.55
CA SER A 377 27.76 -20.86 -6.62
C SER A 377 28.88 -21.74 -7.16
N MET A 378 28.60 -23.03 -7.27
CA MET A 378 29.49 -24.02 -7.90
C MET A 378 29.33 -24.07 -9.42
N ASN A 379 28.32 -23.40 -9.98
CA ASN A 379 28.11 -23.33 -11.42
C ASN A 379 29.22 -22.48 -12.05
N SER A 380 30.00 -23.07 -12.97
CA SER A 380 31.14 -22.41 -13.61
C SER A 380 30.73 -21.23 -14.48
N THR A 381 29.56 -21.27 -15.14
CA THR A 381 29.01 -20.16 -15.93
C THR A 381 28.75 -18.94 -15.05
N ILE A 382 28.13 -19.14 -13.88
CA ILE A 382 27.88 -18.05 -12.91
C ILE A 382 29.21 -17.57 -12.33
N LYS A 383 30.05 -18.50 -11.84
CA LYS A 383 31.27 -18.17 -11.10
C LYS A 383 32.32 -17.46 -11.94
N ASN A 384 32.43 -17.80 -13.23
CA ASN A 384 33.40 -17.19 -14.16
C ASN A 384 32.88 -15.90 -14.83
N SER A 385 31.59 -15.59 -14.69
CA SER A 385 30.98 -14.44 -15.36
C SER A 385 31.36 -13.11 -14.69
N LYS A 386 31.93 -12.18 -15.46
CA LYS A 386 32.19 -10.80 -14.99
C LYS A 386 30.90 -10.12 -14.51
N ARG A 387 29.78 -10.42 -15.15
CA ARG A 387 28.48 -9.84 -14.81
C ARG A 387 28.03 -10.26 -13.40
N THR A 388 28.37 -11.47 -12.95
CA THR A 388 28.08 -11.91 -11.58
C THR A 388 28.76 -11.01 -10.56
N LEU A 389 30.04 -10.67 -10.79
CA LEU A 389 30.77 -9.77 -9.90
C LEU A 389 30.15 -8.36 -9.88
N GLU A 390 29.78 -7.81 -11.04
CA GLU A 390 29.09 -6.51 -11.12
C GLU A 390 27.78 -6.52 -10.31
N VAL A 391 26.95 -7.55 -10.47
CA VAL A 391 25.70 -7.71 -9.71
C VAL A 391 25.96 -7.81 -8.21
N LEU A 392 27.02 -8.50 -7.79
CA LEU A 392 27.41 -8.60 -6.38
C LEU A 392 27.88 -7.27 -5.80
N GLU A 393 28.67 -6.50 -6.55
CA GLU A 393 29.12 -5.16 -6.15
C GLU A 393 27.93 -4.20 -6.01
N ASP A 394 26.99 -4.24 -6.96
CA ASP A 394 25.75 -3.44 -6.89
C ASP A 394 24.90 -3.85 -5.68
N SER A 395 24.71 -5.15 -5.46
CA SER A 395 23.94 -5.67 -4.32
C SER A 395 24.55 -5.29 -2.97
N LEU A 396 25.89 -5.31 -2.88
CA LEU A 396 26.61 -4.89 -1.69
C LEU A 396 26.45 -3.38 -1.43
N LYS A 397 26.49 -2.56 -2.48
CA LYS A 397 26.23 -1.12 -2.37
C LYS A 397 24.78 -0.84 -1.92
N SER A 398 23.81 -1.56 -2.47
CA SER A 398 22.41 -1.51 -2.04
C SER A 398 22.27 -1.88 -0.55
N TYR A 399 22.92 -2.96 -0.11
CA TYR A 399 22.94 -3.38 1.29
C TYR A 399 23.47 -2.28 2.22
N GLU A 400 24.52 -1.56 1.82
CA GLU A 400 25.05 -0.43 2.60
C GLU A 400 24.08 0.74 2.71
N ILE A 401 23.38 1.08 1.63
CA ILE A 401 22.36 2.13 1.63
C ILE A 401 21.23 1.75 2.58
N LEU A 402 20.74 0.51 2.49
CA LEU A 402 19.67 -0.01 3.34
C LEU A 402 20.04 -0.02 4.82
N LEU A 403 21.28 -0.41 5.17
CA LEU A 403 21.77 -0.37 6.56
C LEU A 403 21.77 1.06 7.10
N LYS A 404 22.31 2.00 6.31
CA LYS A 404 22.43 3.40 6.72
C LYS A 404 21.06 4.03 6.92
N ASP A 405 20.17 3.88 5.94
CA ASP A 405 18.87 4.53 5.97
C ASP A 405 17.94 3.83 6.98
N GLY A 406 18.03 2.51 7.13
CA GLY A 406 17.34 1.75 8.16
C GLY A 406 17.75 2.14 9.59
N ASP A 407 19.04 2.37 9.85
CA ASP A 407 19.54 2.88 11.14
C ASP A 407 18.96 4.26 11.48
N ILE A 408 18.77 5.13 10.49
CA ILE A 408 18.10 6.42 10.69
C ILE A 408 16.66 6.21 11.15
N VAL A 409 15.89 5.35 10.47
CA VAL A 409 14.50 5.06 10.84
C VAL A 409 14.42 4.47 12.25
N LEU A 410 15.32 3.54 12.60
CA LEU A 410 15.37 2.92 13.92
C LEU A 410 15.63 3.95 15.03
N LYS A 411 16.59 4.86 14.82
CA LYS A 411 16.88 5.92 15.78
C LYS A 411 15.68 6.85 15.99
N GLU A 412 14.95 7.17 14.93
CA GLU A 412 13.73 7.99 15.06
C GLU A 412 12.59 7.24 15.74
N LEU A 413 12.44 5.94 15.50
CA LEU A 413 11.49 5.09 16.23
C LEU A 413 11.81 5.09 17.72
N LEU A 414 13.05 4.78 18.11
CA LEU A 414 13.48 4.76 19.51
C LEU A 414 13.39 6.14 20.20
N ALA A 415 13.50 7.22 19.45
CA ALA A 415 13.33 8.59 19.96
C ALA A 415 11.85 9.00 20.15
N THR A 416 10.89 8.19 19.69
CA THR A 416 9.46 8.53 19.78
C THR A 416 8.99 8.42 21.24
N LYS A 417 8.48 9.53 21.80
CA LYS A 417 8.12 9.65 23.23
C LYS A 417 7.17 8.56 23.73
N TYR A 418 6.17 8.19 22.92
CA TYR A 418 5.14 7.22 23.28
C TYR A 418 5.61 5.76 23.25
N LEU A 419 6.77 5.48 22.63
CA LEU A 419 7.30 4.12 22.57
C LEU A 419 7.64 3.59 23.97
N TRP A 420 8.17 4.45 24.84
CA TRP A 420 8.61 4.10 26.19
C TRP A 420 7.46 3.87 27.18
N THR A 421 6.21 4.13 26.77
CA THR A 421 5.02 3.89 27.59
C THR A 421 4.28 2.61 27.19
N ASP A 422 4.71 1.95 26.12
CA ASP A 422 4.15 0.70 25.61
C ASP A 422 5.27 -0.35 25.59
N ASP A 423 5.32 -1.19 26.63
CA ASP A 423 6.37 -2.20 26.81
C ASP A 423 6.50 -3.14 25.62
N GLU A 424 5.38 -3.41 24.93
CA GLU A 424 5.38 -4.34 23.81
C GLU A 424 5.88 -3.68 22.53
N ALA A 425 5.41 -2.47 22.22
CA ALA A 425 5.96 -1.70 21.11
C ALA A 425 7.46 -1.44 21.30
N PHE A 426 7.90 -1.17 22.53
CA PHE A 426 9.31 -1.04 22.87
C PHE A 426 10.09 -2.34 22.62
N SER A 427 9.58 -3.49 23.09
CA SER A 427 10.18 -4.80 22.85
C SER A 427 10.30 -5.13 21.37
N GLU A 428 9.28 -4.83 20.57
CA GLU A 428 9.31 -5.02 19.11
C GLU A 428 10.37 -4.13 18.45
N ALA A 429 10.43 -2.84 18.80
CA ALA A 429 11.45 -1.92 18.31
C ALA A 429 12.87 -2.36 18.69
N TRP A 430 13.04 -2.90 19.91
CA TRP A 430 14.31 -3.46 20.38
C TRP A 430 14.72 -4.68 19.55
N ASN A 431 13.81 -5.62 19.30
CA ASN A 431 14.06 -6.79 18.46
C ASN A 431 14.46 -6.40 17.03
N MET A 432 13.82 -5.37 16.46
CA MET A 432 14.22 -4.81 15.16
C MET A 432 15.63 -4.19 15.21
N GLY A 433 15.99 -3.55 16.33
CA GLY A 433 17.33 -3.04 16.57
C GLY A 433 18.39 -4.15 16.63
N ASP A 434 18.13 -5.22 17.37
CA ASP A 434 19.02 -6.39 17.44
C ASP A 434 19.22 -7.03 16.06
N LEU A 435 18.15 -7.15 15.28
CA LEU A 435 18.23 -7.62 13.89
C LEU A 435 19.08 -6.69 13.02
N MET A 436 18.92 -5.37 13.15
CA MET A 436 19.73 -4.39 12.41
C MET A 436 21.22 -4.51 12.76
N ILE A 437 21.55 -4.67 14.05
CA ILE A 437 22.93 -4.91 14.50
C ILE A 437 23.51 -6.18 13.87
N ASN A 438 22.74 -7.26 13.82
CA ASN A 438 23.18 -8.49 13.16
C ASN A 438 23.51 -8.27 11.67
N TYR A 439 22.70 -7.50 10.95
CA TYR A 439 22.99 -7.15 9.55
C TYR A 439 24.23 -6.25 9.41
N VAL A 440 24.44 -5.31 10.34
CA VAL A 440 25.67 -4.49 10.37
C VAL A 440 26.91 -5.36 10.56
N VAL A 441 26.87 -6.32 11.49
CA VAL A 441 27.99 -7.26 11.73
C VAL A 441 28.23 -8.15 10.51
N ASP A 442 27.16 -8.65 9.90
CA ASP A 442 27.25 -9.56 8.75
C ASP A 442 27.83 -8.91 7.49
N LYS A 443 27.78 -7.58 7.39
CA LYS A 443 28.38 -6.81 6.28
C LYS A 443 29.82 -7.24 5.98
N ARG A 444 30.64 -7.52 7.01
CA ARG A 444 32.02 -7.96 6.83
C ARG A 444 32.08 -9.28 6.06
N ARG A 445 31.28 -10.27 6.46
CA ARG A 445 31.23 -11.58 5.79
C ARG A 445 30.78 -11.42 4.33
N LEU A 446 29.81 -10.55 4.05
CA LEU A 446 29.35 -10.28 2.69
C LEU A 446 30.45 -9.65 1.82
N ASN A 447 31.22 -8.69 2.35
CA ASN A 447 32.38 -8.14 1.67
C ASN A 447 33.42 -9.21 1.31
N ASP A 448 33.74 -10.08 2.26
CA ASP A 448 34.73 -11.16 2.07
C ASP A 448 34.28 -12.11 0.95
N LEU A 449 32.98 -12.43 0.87
CA LEU A 449 32.41 -13.26 -0.20
C LEU A 449 32.58 -12.63 -1.58
N VAL A 450 32.29 -11.34 -1.73
CA VAL A 450 32.46 -10.62 -3.00
C VAL A 450 33.94 -10.56 -3.40
N GLU A 451 34.83 -10.29 -2.44
CA GLU A 451 36.27 -10.19 -2.69
C GLU A 451 36.91 -11.54 -3.05
N ASN A 452 36.44 -12.63 -2.44
CA ASN A 452 36.86 -13.98 -2.80
C ASN A 452 36.49 -14.31 -4.25
N LEU A 453 35.28 -13.96 -4.70
CA LEU A 453 34.90 -14.15 -6.10
C LEU A 453 35.75 -13.28 -7.04
N ARG A 454 35.98 -12.01 -6.67
CA ARG A 454 36.86 -11.09 -7.43
C ARG A 454 38.25 -11.71 -7.64
N THR A 455 38.84 -12.22 -6.56
CA THR A 455 40.16 -12.86 -6.57
C THR A 455 40.17 -14.09 -7.47
N PHE A 456 39.17 -14.96 -7.35
CA PHE A 456 39.02 -16.15 -8.19
C PHE A 456 38.93 -15.81 -9.69
N GLN A 457 38.11 -14.82 -10.06
CA GLN A 457 37.96 -14.39 -11.45
C GLN A 457 39.23 -13.74 -12.01
N ASN A 458 40.00 -13.04 -11.18
CA ASN A 458 41.28 -12.44 -11.58
C ASN A 458 42.37 -13.49 -11.79
N GLN A 459 42.39 -14.56 -10.98
CA GLN A 459 43.33 -15.68 -11.14
C GLN A 459 43.01 -16.49 -12.39
N SER A 460 41.73 -16.73 -12.68
CA SER A 460 41.30 -17.54 -13.84
C SER A 460 41.55 -16.87 -15.21
N ARG A 461 41.93 -15.58 -15.23
CA ARG A 461 42.27 -14.82 -16.44
C ARG A 461 43.78 -14.80 -16.73
N ARG A 462 44.61 -15.21 -15.77
CA ARG A 462 46.06 -15.36 -15.94
C ARG A 462 46.35 -16.76 -16.42
#